data_AF-A0A117LNA1-F1
#
_entry.id   AF-A0A117LNA1-F1
#
_cell.length_a   1.000
_cell.length_b   1.000
_cell.length_c   1.000
_cell.angle_alpha   90.00
_cell.angle_beta   90.00
_cell.angle_gamma   90.00
#
_symmetry.space_group_name_H-M   'P 1'
#
loop_
_entity.id
_entity.type
_entity.pdbx_description
1 polymer ?
#
loop_
_entity_poly.entity_id
_entity_poly.type
_entity_poly.pdbx_seq_one_letter_code
_entity_poly.pdbx_strand_id
1 'polypeptide(L)'
;TKKLEKVWERIGRLKEKYPSVHRLYQIHVEPDERGIHATSISWERIEAKSESRHGEYFLRTSLSVHNEEITWLIYNTIREVEATFRCLKSDLNLRPVFHKTDEATMAHLHLGLLAYQLVSTIRFKLKQFGITHEWREIVRIMNTQKMVTTHMVNTDEECVSIRKCSLPESKVRIIYKALGYDEKPFIRKKSVVPQLNLEKNIYAVIQGISSG
;
A
#
# COMPACT_ATOMS: atom_id res chain seq x y z
N THR A 1 -47.44 2.18 -24.76
CA THR A 1 -47.58 1.24 -23.63
C THR A 1 -46.82 -0.05 -23.93
N LYS A 2 -46.08 -0.63 -22.96
CA LYS A 2 -45.27 -1.84 -23.17
C LYS A 2 -46.08 -3.09 -22.80
N LYS A 3 -45.87 -4.22 -23.50
CA LYS A 3 -46.50 -5.51 -23.16
C LYS A 3 -46.10 -5.95 -21.75
N LEU A 4 -47.07 -6.39 -20.96
CA LEU A 4 -46.89 -6.76 -19.56
C LEU A 4 -45.83 -7.86 -19.38
N GLU A 5 -45.88 -8.90 -20.22
CA GLU A 5 -44.91 -10.01 -20.20
C GLU A 5 -43.46 -9.55 -20.38
N LYS A 6 -43.21 -8.62 -21.31
CA LYS A 6 -41.87 -8.08 -21.57
C LYS A 6 -41.35 -7.23 -20.43
N VAL A 7 -42.23 -6.64 -19.63
CA VAL A 7 -41.85 -5.92 -18.41
C VAL A 7 -41.42 -6.91 -17.32
N TRP A 8 -42.17 -8.00 -17.13
CA TRP A 8 -41.80 -9.06 -16.19
C TRP A 8 -40.49 -9.77 -16.53
N GLU A 9 -40.25 -10.10 -17.81
CA GLU A 9 -38.96 -10.66 -18.27
C GLU A 9 -37.78 -9.75 -17.89
N ARG A 10 -37.96 -8.44 -18.03
CA ARG A 10 -36.91 -7.44 -17.76
C ARG A 10 -36.67 -7.24 -16.27
N ILE A 11 -37.73 -7.29 -15.46
CA ILE A 11 -37.63 -7.33 -13.99
C ILE A 11 -36.91 -8.62 -13.55
N GLY A 12 -37.20 -9.76 -14.18
CA GLY A 12 -36.50 -11.02 -13.94
C GLY A 12 -34.98 -10.91 -14.16
N ARG A 13 -34.56 -10.37 -15.32
CA ARG A 13 -33.13 -10.12 -15.61
C ARG A 13 -32.48 -9.16 -14.61
N LEU A 14 -33.22 -8.16 -14.11
CA LEU A 14 -32.71 -7.26 -13.08
C LEU A 14 -32.52 -7.98 -11.73
N LYS A 15 -33.43 -8.89 -11.37
CA LYS A 15 -33.29 -9.72 -10.16
C LYS A 15 -32.10 -10.67 -10.25
N GLU A 16 -31.89 -11.28 -11.42
CA GLU A 16 -30.74 -12.17 -11.71
C GLU A 16 -29.41 -11.42 -11.65
N LYS A 17 -29.32 -10.22 -12.23
CA LYS A 17 -28.10 -9.40 -12.21
C LYS A 17 -27.73 -8.92 -10.80
N TYR A 18 -28.71 -8.73 -9.93
CA TYR A 18 -28.52 -8.20 -8.57
C TYR A 18 -29.13 -9.12 -7.49
N PRO A 19 -28.60 -10.34 -7.31
CA PRO A 19 -29.18 -11.35 -6.41
C PRO A 19 -29.13 -10.95 -4.93
N SER A 20 -28.15 -10.14 -4.55
CA SER A 20 -27.99 -9.65 -3.17
C SER A 20 -28.93 -8.50 -2.81
N VAL A 21 -29.36 -7.71 -3.80
CA VAL A 21 -30.08 -6.44 -3.57
C VAL A 21 -31.57 -6.57 -3.86
N HIS A 22 -31.98 -7.37 -4.85
CA HIS A 22 -33.40 -7.43 -5.25
C HIS A 22 -34.33 -7.93 -4.13
N ARG A 23 -33.81 -8.67 -3.15
CA ARG A 23 -34.53 -9.11 -1.94
C ARG A 23 -35.01 -7.96 -1.06
N LEU A 24 -34.45 -6.76 -1.23
CA LEU A 24 -34.78 -5.55 -0.47
C LEU A 24 -35.84 -4.69 -1.16
N TYR A 25 -36.33 -5.10 -2.33
CA TYR A 25 -37.25 -4.30 -3.13
C TYR A 25 -38.45 -5.14 -3.56
N GLN A 26 -39.65 -4.65 -3.24
CA GLN A 26 -40.89 -5.16 -3.79
C GLN A 26 -41.24 -4.32 -5.02
N ILE A 27 -41.39 -4.95 -6.17
CA ILE A 27 -41.74 -4.26 -7.43
C ILE A 27 -43.16 -4.67 -7.79
N HIS A 28 -44.03 -3.68 -7.92
CA HIS A 28 -45.42 -3.81 -8.33
C HIS A 28 -45.58 -3.28 -9.75
N VAL A 29 -46.33 -4.01 -10.58
CA VAL A 29 -46.63 -3.63 -11.96
C VAL A 29 -48.13 -3.63 -12.15
N GLU A 30 -48.72 -2.49 -12.47
CA GLU A 30 -50.15 -2.36 -12.69
C GLU A 30 -50.48 -2.60 -14.17
N PRO A 31 -51.35 -3.57 -14.49
CA PRO A 31 -51.80 -3.81 -15.85
C PRO A 31 -52.94 -2.87 -16.28
N ASP A 32 -53.10 -2.72 -17.58
CA ASP A 32 -54.24 -2.07 -18.25
C ASP A 32 -55.55 -2.89 -18.04
N GLU A 33 -56.73 -2.30 -18.29
CA GLU A 33 -58.05 -2.93 -18.06
C GLU A 33 -58.23 -4.27 -18.80
N ARG A 34 -57.50 -4.46 -19.90
CA ARG A 34 -57.48 -5.69 -20.70
C ARG A 34 -56.34 -6.66 -20.36
N GLY A 35 -55.46 -6.31 -19.41
CA GLY A 35 -54.33 -7.15 -18.97
C GLY A 35 -53.14 -7.24 -19.95
N ILE A 36 -53.17 -6.54 -21.09
CA ILE A 36 -52.17 -6.73 -22.17
C ILE A 36 -50.93 -5.85 -21.97
N HIS A 37 -51.11 -4.64 -21.44
CA HIS A 37 -50.06 -3.65 -21.30
C HIS A 37 -49.81 -3.29 -19.83
N ALA A 38 -48.56 -2.98 -19.50
CA ALA A 38 -48.23 -2.36 -18.22
C ALA A 38 -48.50 -0.86 -18.28
N THR A 39 -49.26 -0.36 -17.31
CA THR A 39 -49.66 1.04 -17.18
C THR A 39 -48.72 1.79 -16.26
N SER A 40 -48.35 1.18 -15.13
CA SER A 40 -47.43 1.78 -14.17
C SER A 40 -46.50 0.72 -13.55
N ILE A 41 -45.36 1.16 -13.05
CA ILE A 41 -44.44 0.34 -12.24
C ILE A 41 -44.13 1.15 -10.98
N SER A 42 -44.46 0.59 -9.82
CA SER A 42 -44.08 1.15 -8.53
C SER A 42 -43.16 0.16 -7.81
N TRP A 43 -42.33 0.68 -6.91
CA TRP A 43 -41.47 -0.16 -6.09
C TRP A 43 -41.39 0.41 -4.68
N GLU A 44 -41.28 -0.49 -3.71
CA GLU A 44 -41.09 -0.15 -2.32
C GLU A 44 -39.85 -0.88 -1.82
N ARG A 45 -39.00 -0.14 -1.10
CA ARG A 45 -37.86 -0.74 -0.41
C ARG A 45 -38.39 -1.39 0.85
N ILE A 46 -38.45 -2.71 0.86
CA ILE A 46 -38.71 -3.44 2.09
C ILE A 46 -37.47 -3.25 2.96
N GLU A 47 -37.63 -2.57 4.09
CA GLU A 47 -36.67 -2.70 5.17
C GLU A 47 -36.68 -4.17 5.59
N ALA A 48 -35.75 -4.94 5.04
CA ALA A 48 -35.43 -6.23 5.61
C ALA A 48 -35.24 -5.95 7.10
N LYS A 49 -35.95 -6.68 7.97
CA LYS A 49 -35.64 -6.77 9.40
C LYS A 49 -34.16 -7.10 9.52
N SER A 50 -33.37 -6.04 9.52
CA SER A 50 -31.93 -6.00 9.63
C SER A 50 -31.60 -5.73 11.10
N GLU A 51 -32.49 -6.13 12.00
CA GLU A 51 -32.14 -6.32 13.39
C GLU A 51 -31.16 -7.53 13.41
N SER A 52 -29.90 -7.23 13.71
CA SER A 52 -28.89 -8.18 14.21
C SER A 52 -28.19 -9.16 13.23
N ARG A 53 -27.98 -8.83 11.95
CA ARG A 53 -26.95 -9.56 11.16
C ARG A 53 -25.52 -9.08 11.37
N HIS A 54 -25.32 -8.09 12.23
CA HIS A 54 -23.99 -7.71 12.68
C HIS A 54 -23.69 -8.57 13.89
N GLY A 55 -22.73 -9.49 13.76
CA GLY A 55 -22.28 -10.27 14.90
C GLY A 55 -21.80 -9.35 16.03
N GLU A 56 -22.16 -9.69 17.26
CA GLU A 56 -21.71 -8.96 18.44
C GLU A 56 -20.31 -9.42 18.83
N TYR A 57 -19.42 -8.48 19.12
CA TYR A 57 -18.06 -8.77 19.59
C TYR A 57 -18.03 -8.80 21.12
N PHE A 58 -17.84 -9.97 21.72
CA PHE A 58 -17.58 -10.10 23.15
C PHE A 58 -16.07 -10.01 23.40
N LEU A 59 -15.61 -8.89 23.94
CA LEU A 59 -14.21 -8.66 24.29
C LEU A 59 -14.00 -8.90 25.79
N ARG A 60 -13.15 -9.88 26.12
CA ARG A 60 -12.66 -10.08 27.49
C ARG A 60 -11.25 -9.50 27.60
N THR A 61 -11.04 -8.59 28.54
CA THR A 61 -9.73 -7.97 28.80
C THR A 61 -9.44 -7.94 30.30
N SER A 62 -8.16 -8.05 30.67
CA SER A 62 -7.67 -7.82 32.03
C SER A 62 -7.27 -6.36 32.27
N LEU A 63 -7.35 -5.51 31.23
CA LEU A 63 -7.04 -4.09 31.33
C LEU A 63 -8.14 -3.36 32.10
N SER A 64 -7.76 -2.46 33.02
CA SER A 64 -8.67 -1.61 33.79
C SER A 64 -9.18 -0.39 32.98
N VAL A 65 -9.40 -0.56 31.67
CA VAL A 65 -9.91 0.50 30.80
C VAL A 65 -11.42 0.39 30.73
N HIS A 66 -12.11 1.41 31.22
CA HIS A 66 -13.57 1.42 31.32
C HIS A 66 -14.24 2.09 30.11
N ASN A 67 -13.44 2.69 29.22
CA ASN A 67 -13.92 3.30 27.99
C ASN A 67 -13.98 2.25 26.87
N GLU A 68 -15.17 2.05 26.30
CA GLU A 68 -15.42 1.07 25.25
C GLU A 68 -14.65 1.38 23.95
N GLU A 69 -14.57 2.65 23.55
CA GLU A 69 -13.86 3.08 22.33
C GLU A 69 -12.36 2.77 22.42
N ILE A 70 -11.76 3.03 23.58
CA ILE A 70 -10.34 2.73 23.82
C ILE A 70 -10.12 1.21 23.82
N THR A 71 -11.02 0.45 24.45
CA THR A 71 -10.94 -1.03 24.47
C THR A 71 -11.03 -1.60 23.05
N TRP A 72 -11.94 -1.06 22.24
CA TRP A 72 -12.10 -1.40 20.84
C TRP A 72 -10.85 -1.04 20.01
N LEU A 73 -10.25 0.13 20.25
CA LEU A 73 -9.03 0.55 19.57
C LEU A 73 -7.85 -0.38 19.90
N ILE A 74 -7.68 -0.73 21.18
CA ILE A 74 -6.63 -1.66 21.63
C ILE A 74 -6.84 -3.02 20.96
N TYR A 75 -8.05 -3.56 20.99
CA TYR A 75 -8.37 -4.83 20.31
C TYR A 75 -8.00 -4.79 18.82
N ASN A 76 -8.36 -3.71 18.12
CA ASN A 76 -8.07 -3.58 16.69
C ASN A 76 -6.58 -3.39 16.36
N THR A 77 -5.70 -3.20 17.35
CA THR A 77 -4.25 -3.18 17.13
C THR A 77 -3.75 -4.52 16.58
N ILE A 78 -4.48 -5.62 16.78
CA ILE A 78 -4.18 -6.92 16.14
C ILE A 78 -4.11 -6.82 14.61
N ARG A 79 -4.91 -5.94 13.99
CA ARG A 79 -4.89 -5.72 12.54
C ARG A 79 -3.59 -5.08 12.08
N GLU A 80 -3.00 -4.21 12.91
CA GLU A 80 -1.68 -3.62 12.63
C GLU A 80 -0.57 -4.69 12.70
N VAL A 81 -0.70 -5.65 13.63
CA VAL A 81 0.21 -6.81 13.71
C VAL A 81 0.07 -7.69 12.46
N GLU A 82 -1.16 -7.97 12.01
CA GLU A 82 -1.40 -8.72 10.77
C GLU A 82 -0.84 -8.00 9.54
N ALA A 83 -1.02 -6.67 9.45
CA ALA A 83 -0.46 -5.85 8.40
C ALA A 83 1.08 -5.87 8.41
N THR A 84 1.68 -5.83 9.61
CA THR A 84 3.12 -5.99 9.81
C THR A 84 3.63 -7.32 9.27
N PHE A 85 3.01 -8.43 9.68
CA PHE A 85 3.37 -9.76 9.19
C PHE A 85 3.17 -9.90 7.69
N ARG A 86 2.13 -9.27 7.12
CA ARG A 86 1.91 -9.24 5.68
C ARG A 86 3.07 -8.54 4.98
N CYS A 87 3.44 -7.32 5.40
CA CYS A 87 4.54 -6.54 4.84
C CYS A 87 5.88 -7.29 4.93
N LEU A 88 6.19 -7.90 6.07
CA LEU A 88 7.38 -8.73 6.25
C LEU A 88 7.42 -9.86 5.22
N LYS A 89 6.32 -10.59 5.09
CA LYS A 89 6.24 -11.78 4.24
C LYS A 89 6.20 -11.46 2.75
N SER A 90 5.52 -10.38 2.34
CA SER A 90 5.34 -10.02 0.91
C SER A 90 6.40 -9.04 0.42
N ASP A 91 6.56 -7.92 1.10
CA ASP A 91 7.32 -6.79 0.56
C ASP A 91 8.79 -6.86 0.92
N LEU A 92 9.10 -7.45 2.07
CA LEU A 92 10.47 -7.73 2.52
C LEU A 92 10.89 -9.18 2.26
N ASN A 93 10.07 -9.94 1.53
CA ASN A 93 10.36 -11.31 1.12
C ASN A 93 10.80 -12.23 2.28
N LEU A 94 10.20 -12.11 3.48
CA LEU A 94 10.47 -13.00 4.62
C LEU A 94 9.93 -14.44 4.42
N ARG A 95 9.26 -14.72 3.30
CA ARG A 95 8.94 -16.10 2.86
C ARG A 95 9.94 -16.67 1.83
N PRO A 96 11.27 -16.55 1.91
CA PRO A 96 12.10 -17.19 0.90
C PRO A 96 12.03 -18.70 1.05
N VAL A 97 11.84 -19.39 -0.07
CA VAL A 97 12.05 -20.84 -0.22
C VAL A 97 13.43 -21.10 -0.84
N PHE A 98 14.34 -20.12 -0.77
CA PHE A 98 15.62 -20.15 -1.50
C PHE A 98 16.83 -20.50 -0.62
N HIS A 99 16.68 -20.49 0.72
CA HIS A 99 17.75 -20.86 1.63
C HIS A 99 17.80 -22.38 1.80
N LYS A 100 18.99 -22.95 1.71
CA LYS A 100 19.24 -24.40 1.81
C LYS A 100 19.77 -24.83 3.19
N THR A 101 20.16 -23.87 4.02
CA THR A 101 20.73 -24.09 5.36
C THR A 101 19.99 -23.29 6.41
N ASP A 102 19.99 -23.80 7.64
CA ASP A 102 19.34 -23.15 8.78
C ASP A 102 20.00 -21.79 9.11
N GLU A 103 21.32 -21.71 9.00
CA GLU A 103 22.08 -20.48 9.26
C GLU A 103 21.69 -19.35 8.30
N ALA A 104 21.59 -19.63 6.99
CA ALA A 104 21.18 -18.65 6.01
C ALA A 104 19.72 -18.20 6.23
N THR A 105 18.86 -19.13 6.66
CA THR A 105 17.46 -18.82 7.01
C THR A 105 17.38 -17.89 8.22
N MET A 106 18.17 -18.16 9.27
CA MET A 106 18.24 -17.31 10.46
C MET A 106 18.80 -15.91 10.14
N ALA A 107 19.86 -15.84 9.34
CA ALA A 107 20.41 -14.56 8.89
C ALA A 107 19.38 -13.72 8.12
N HIS A 108 18.64 -14.34 7.20
CA HIS A 108 17.57 -13.66 6.46
C HIS A 108 16.43 -13.18 7.36
N LEU A 109 16.03 -14.01 8.33
CA LEU A 109 15.00 -13.62 9.30
C LEU A 109 15.40 -12.38 10.10
N HIS A 110 16.64 -12.36 10.61
CA HIS A 110 17.16 -11.21 11.36
C HIS A 110 17.25 -9.96 10.48
N LEU A 111 17.77 -10.10 9.26
CA LEU A 111 17.87 -8.98 8.33
C LEU A 111 16.50 -8.43 7.94
N GLY A 112 15.52 -9.30 7.69
CA GLY A 112 14.14 -8.91 7.39
C GLY A 112 13.47 -8.15 8.54
N LEU A 113 13.73 -8.56 9.79
CA LEU A 113 13.22 -7.85 10.97
C LEU A 113 13.86 -6.46 11.11
N LEU A 114 15.17 -6.34 10.90
CA LEU A 114 15.87 -5.04 10.90
C LEU A 114 15.38 -4.12 9.77
N ALA A 115 15.19 -4.67 8.57
CA ALA A 115 14.64 -3.94 7.44
C ALA A 115 13.23 -3.42 7.73
N TYR A 116 12.41 -4.21 8.43
CA TYR A 116 11.07 -3.77 8.82
C TYR A 116 11.07 -2.58 9.77
N GLN A 117 12.05 -2.50 10.68
CA GLN A 117 12.16 -1.33 11.56
C GLN A 117 12.34 -0.03 10.75
N LEU A 118 13.10 -0.08 9.67
CA LEU A 118 13.25 1.04 8.74
C LEU A 118 11.93 1.37 8.03
N VAL A 119 11.27 0.35 7.48
CA VAL A 119 9.95 0.49 6.81
C VAL A 119 8.91 1.11 7.74
N SER A 120 8.81 0.58 8.96
CA SER A 120 7.87 1.04 9.99
C SER A 120 8.14 2.51 10.34
N THR A 121 9.40 2.88 10.55
CA THR A 121 9.79 4.26 10.87
C THR A 121 9.45 5.23 9.74
N ILE A 122 9.75 4.88 8.49
CA ILE A 122 9.42 5.72 7.33
C ILE A 122 7.91 5.89 7.20
N ARG A 123 7.14 4.79 7.28
CA ARG A 123 5.68 4.84 7.19
C ARG A 123 5.05 5.64 8.34
N PHE A 124 5.59 5.52 9.55
CA PHE A 124 5.14 6.30 10.70
C PHE A 124 5.33 7.80 10.45
N LYS A 125 6.52 8.22 10.01
CA LYS A 125 6.79 9.62 9.67
C LYS A 125 5.87 10.11 8.55
N LEU A 126 5.70 9.34 7.48
CA LEU A 126 4.82 9.70 6.37
C LEU A 126 3.35 9.83 6.81
N LYS A 127 2.88 8.96 7.70
CA LYS A 127 1.52 9.01 8.26
C LYS A 127 1.25 10.30 9.02
N GLN A 128 2.24 10.86 9.72
CA GLN A 128 2.12 12.16 10.40
C GLN A 128 1.84 13.32 9.43
N PHE A 129 2.24 13.19 8.16
CA PHE A 129 1.95 14.16 7.10
C PHE A 129 0.75 13.75 6.22
N GLY A 130 -0.08 12.80 6.67
CA GLY A 130 -1.28 12.35 5.97
C GLY A 130 -1.03 11.37 4.82
N ILE A 131 0.20 10.86 4.65
CA ILE A 131 0.55 9.92 3.59
C ILE A 131 0.43 8.50 4.14
N THR A 132 -0.64 7.79 3.77
CA THR A 132 -0.99 6.45 4.29
C THR A 132 -0.78 5.32 3.27
N HIS A 133 0.15 5.48 2.35
CA HIS A 133 0.44 4.47 1.33
C HIS A 133 1.03 3.18 1.92
N GLU A 134 0.74 2.05 1.26
CA GLU A 134 1.43 0.78 1.52
C GLU A 134 2.91 0.89 1.11
N TRP A 135 3.77 0.06 1.72
CA TRP A 135 5.21 0.10 1.47
C TRP A 135 5.56 -0.11 -0.01
N ARG A 136 4.91 -1.08 -0.67
CA ARG A 136 5.06 -1.32 -2.11
C ARG A 136 4.79 -0.09 -2.97
N GLU A 137 3.78 0.71 -2.61
CA GLU A 137 3.44 1.94 -3.35
C GLU A 137 4.49 3.03 -3.11
N ILE A 138 4.96 3.19 -1.88
CA ILE A 138 6.08 4.10 -1.55
C ILE A 138 7.30 3.74 -2.39
N VAL A 139 7.69 2.46 -2.41
CA VAL A 139 8.81 1.97 -3.23
C VAL A 139 8.57 2.23 -4.71
N ARG A 140 7.34 2.01 -5.21
CA ARG A 140 6.98 2.30 -6.61
C ARG A 140 7.16 3.78 -6.97
N ILE A 141 6.71 4.68 -6.10
CA ILE A 141 6.88 6.13 -6.28
C ILE A 141 8.37 6.48 -6.24
N MET A 142 9.11 6.03 -5.23
CA MET A 142 10.54 6.34 -5.11
C MET A 142 11.37 5.79 -6.27
N ASN A 143 10.95 4.66 -6.85
CA ASN A 143 11.59 4.06 -8.02
C ASN A 143 11.47 4.91 -9.30
N THR A 144 10.65 5.97 -9.35
CA THR A 144 10.63 6.87 -10.53
C THR A 144 11.88 7.74 -10.60
N GLN A 145 12.54 8.01 -9.46
CA GLN A 145 13.84 8.65 -9.43
C GLN A 145 14.96 7.61 -9.58
N LYS A 146 15.78 7.76 -10.62
CA LYS A 146 16.92 6.90 -10.92
C LYS A 146 18.25 7.51 -10.50
N MET A 147 19.16 6.64 -10.11
CA MET A 147 20.56 6.94 -9.81
C MET A 147 21.45 6.12 -10.75
N VAL A 148 22.39 6.79 -11.43
CA VAL A 148 23.29 6.18 -12.42
C VAL A 148 24.72 6.37 -11.93
N THR A 149 25.50 5.30 -11.89
CA THR A 149 26.94 5.35 -11.64
C THR A 149 27.66 4.98 -12.92
N THR A 150 28.48 5.90 -13.44
CA THR A 150 29.30 5.71 -14.63
C THR A 150 30.73 5.47 -14.20
N HIS A 151 31.32 4.36 -14.63
CA HIS A 151 32.74 4.05 -14.45
C HIS A 151 33.48 4.39 -15.74
N MET A 152 34.57 5.13 -15.64
CA MET A 152 35.46 5.46 -16.76
C MET A 152 36.90 5.25 -16.32
N VAL A 153 37.74 4.82 -17.26
CA VAL A 153 39.18 4.68 -17.04
C VAL A 153 39.87 5.83 -17.77
N ASN A 154 40.69 6.59 -17.06
CA ASN A 154 41.45 7.69 -17.64
C ASN A 154 42.62 7.16 -18.49
N THR A 155 43.27 8.03 -19.26
CA THR A 155 44.50 7.72 -20.02
C THR A 155 45.62 7.20 -19.12
N ASP A 156 45.61 7.56 -17.84
CA ASP A 156 46.56 7.10 -16.80
C ASP A 156 46.13 5.79 -16.09
N GLU A 157 45.22 5.01 -16.69
CA GLU A 157 44.65 3.76 -16.14
C GLU A 157 43.89 3.90 -14.80
N GLU A 158 43.61 5.12 -14.35
CA GLU A 158 42.83 5.37 -13.14
C GLU A 158 41.32 5.20 -13.37
N CYS A 159 40.65 4.45 -12.48
CA CYS A 159 39.19 4.29 -12.51
C CYS A 159 38.48 5.46 -11.81
N VAL A 160 37.78 6.27 -12.59
CA VAL A 160 36.92 7.35 -12.11
C VAL A 160 35.47 6.86 -12.10
N SER A 161 34.80 6.99 -10.95
CA SER A 161 33.36 6.70 -10.82
C SER A 161 32.56 7.99 -10.62
N ILE A 162 31.53 8.17 -11.43
CA ILE A 162 30.64 9.35 -11.37
C ILE A 162 29.23 8.88 -11.08
N ARG A 163 28.69 9.26 -9.91
CA ARG A 163 27.31 8.98 -9.54
C ARG A 163 26.44 10.22 -9.75
N LYS A 164 25.37 10.09 -10.53
CA LYS A 164 24.40 11.16 -10.83
C LYS A 164 22.98 10.68 -10.55
N CYS A 165 22.16 11.55 -9.98
CA CYS A 165 20.75 11.30 -9.72
C CYS A 165 19.87 12.12 -10.66
N SER A 166 18.76 11.52 -11.11
CA SER A 166 17.71 12.19 -11.88
C SER A 166 16.89 13.15 -10.99
N LEU A 167 16.14 14.05 -11.62
CA LEU A 167 15.27 14.97 -10.90
C LEU A 167 14.04 14.23 -10.37
N PRO A 168 13.62 14.48 -9.12
CA PRO A 168 12.45 13.82 -8.55
C PRO A 168 11.15 14.35 -9.18
N GLU A 169 10.24 13.43 -9.44
CA GLU A 169 8.85 13.71 -9.81
C GLU A 169 8.10 14.37 -8.64
N SER A 170 6.97 15.01 -8.90
CA SER A 170 6.13 15.69 -7.89
C SER A 170 5.83 14.80 -6.68
N LYS A 171 5.47 13.53 -6.90
CA LYS A 171 5.17 12.57 -5.82
C LYS A 171 6.39 12.25 -4.95
N VAL A 172 7.56 12.11 -5.55
CA VAL A 172 8.83 11.86 -4.84
C VAL A 172 9.22 13.06 -3.99
N ARG A 173 9.04 14.29 -4.52
CA ARG A 173 9.29 15.53 -3.77
C ARG A 173 8.42 15.65 -2.53
N ILE A 174 7.15 15.25 -2.62
CA ILE A 174 6.24 15.24 -1.47
C ILE A 174 6.77 14.30 -0.38
N ILE A 175 7.25 13.11 -0.75
CA ILE A 175 7.84 12.14 0.18
C ILE A 175 9.12 12.73 0.81
N TYR A 176 10.02 13.32 0.03
CA TYR A 176 11.24 13.93 0.58
C TYR A 176 10.93 15.08 1.54
N LYS A 177 10.00 15.96 1.18
CA LYS A 177 9.56 17.06 2.05
C LYS A 177 8.97 16.55 3.35
N ALA A 178 8.13 15.51 3.31
CA ALA A 178 7.54 14.91 4.50
C ALA A 178 8.60 14.23 5.39
N LEU A 179 9.66 13.69 4.81
CA LEU A 179 10.75 13.07 5.55
C LEU A 179 11.85 14.04 5.99
N GLY A 180 11.81 15.29 5.53
CA GLY A 180 12.83 16.31 5.82
C GLY A 180 14.15 16.07 5.09
N TYR A 181 14.12 15.45 3.91
CA TYR A 181 15.31 15.17 3.10
C TYR A 181 15.43 16.12 1.91
N ASP A 182 16.67 16.33 1.46
CA ASP A 182 16.96 17.03 0.22
C ASP A 182 16.46 16.24 -1.00
N GLU A 183 15.96 16.96 -2.01
CA GLU A 183 15.47 16.38 -3.28
C GLU A 183 16.55 15.61 -4.06
N LYS A 184 17.83 15.84 -3.74
CA LYS A 184 18.98 15.20 -4.33
C LYS A 184 19.88 14.62 -3.24
N PRO A 185 19.96 13.29 -3.12
CA PRO A 185 20.78 12.65 -2.08
C PRO A 185 22.30 12.85 -2.27
N PHE A 186 22.75 13.34 -3.43
CA PHE A 186 24.16 13.60 -3.70
C PHE A 186 24.35 15.00 -4.26
N ILE A 187 25.26 15.75 -3.64
CA ILE A 187 25.74 17.04 -4.14
C ILE A 187 27.16 16.81 -4.67
N ARG A 188 27.40 17.16 -5.94
CA ARG A 188 28.76 17.12 -6.51
C ARG A 188 29.57 18.25 -5.88
N LYS A 189 30.57 17.91 -5.05
CA LYS A 189 31.64 18.86 -4.71
C LYS A 189 32.50 19.04 -5.96
N LYS A 190 32.39 20.20 -6.63
CA LYS A 190 33.37 20.62 -7.65
C LYS A 190 34.46 21.41 -6.93
N SER A 191 35.71 20.95 -6.97
CA SER A 191 36.87 21.80 -6.67
C SER A 191 37.41 22.36 -7.98
N VAL A 192 37.58 23.67 -8.03
CA VAL A 192 38.14 24.39 -9.20
C VAL A 192 39.64 24.72 -9.01
N VAL A 193 40.21 24.23 -7.91
CA VAL A 193 41.64 24.30 -7.58
C VAL A 193 42.21 22.88 -7.49
N PRO A 194 43.47 22.65 -7.93
CA PRO A 194 44.18 21.40 -7.68
C PRO A 194 44.22 21.16 -6.17
N GLN A 195 43.57 20.10 -5.71
CA GLN A 195 43.65 19.68 -4.32
C GLN A 195 45.04 19.05 -4.13
N LEU A 196 45.97 19.76 -3.49
CA LEU A 196 47.23 19.16 -3.05
C LEU A 196 46.88 18.05 -2.05
N ASN A 197 47.04 16.80 -2.50
CA ASN A 197 46.98 15.57 -1.71
C ASN A 197 45.87 15.54 -0.64
N LEU A 198 44.63 15.36 -1.08
CA LEU A 198 43.61 14.82 -0.19
C LEU A 198 43.73 13.30 -0.21
N GLU A 199 44.02 12.70 0.94
CA GLU A 199 43.91 11.26 1.17
C GLU A 199 42.64 10.72 0.50
N LYS A 200 42.80 9.63 -0.27
CA LYS A 200 41.71 8.98 -1.00
C LYS A 200 40.48 8.90 -0.11
N ASN A 201 39.43 9.58 -0.56
CA ASN A 201 38.18 9.74 0.17
C ASN A 201 37.63 8.37 0.59
N ILE A 202 37.80 7.99 1.87
CA ILE A 202 37.46 6.66 2.39
C ILE A 202 35.95 6.38 2.26
N TYR A 203 35.13 7.44 2.16
CA TYR A 203 33.68 7.34 1.91
C TYR A 203 33.32 6.85 0.49
N ALA A 204 34.25 6.88 -0.47
CA ALA A 204 34.05 6.25 -1.78
C ALA A 204 34.12 4.71 -1.70
N VAL A 205 34.83 4.16 -0.70
CA VAL A 205 35.01 2.72 -0.50
C VAL A 205 33.76 2.08 0.13
N ILE A 206 33.00 2.83 0.94
CA ILE A 206 31.80 2.30 1.63
C ILE A 206 30.64 2.00 0.65
N GLN A 207 30.71 2.46 -0.61
CA GLN A 207 29.72 2.14 -1.64
C GLN A 207 29.93 0.77 -2.32
N GLY A 208 30.94 0.01 -1.89
CA GLY A 208 31.18 -1.37 -2.29
C GLY A 208 30.70 -2.40 -1.26
N ILE A 209 29.44 -2.33 -0.81
CA ILE A 209 28.82 -3.47 -0.12
C ILE A 209 27.99 -4.25 -1.15
N SER A 210 28.66 -5.28 -1.68
CA SER A 210 28.14 -6.56 -2.17
C SER A 210 26.67 -6.58 -2.61
N SER A 211 26.44 -6.44 -3.91
CA SER A 211 25.39 -7.19 -4.60
C SER A 211 25.83 -8.65 -4.69
N GLY A 212 25.40 -9.43 -3.70
CA GLY A 212 25.33 -10.89 -3.73
C GLY A 212 23.89 -11.31 -3.53
#